data_AF-A0A161RVM4-F1
#
_entry.id   AF-A0A161RVM4-F1
#
_cell.length_a   1.000
_cell.length_b   1.000
_cell.length_c   1.000
_cell.angle_alpha   90.00
_cell.angle_beta   90.00
_cell.angle_gamma   90.00
#
_symmetry.space_group_name_H-M   'P 1'
#
loop_
_entity.id
_entity.type
_entity.pdbx_description
1 polymer ?
#
loop_
_entity_poly.entity_id
_entity_poly.type
_entity_poly.pdbx_seq_one_letter_code
_entity_poly.pdbx_strand_id
1 'polypeptide(L)'
;MVFSSKRWFPIFLVAFVLTMVAIWMNAPGVMAGYPATAFDLLVTVCFFLVWFLVGIPSGIKGEGAFLVFIGVYWGLGLVAGLFAVFAPYEELLLFGIWYSVPAHGLGLLLGSVTLLKLVAPFVGLGVSLMGYGTGRMLRQKEPA
;
A
#
# COMPACT_ATOMS: atom_id res chain seq x y z
N MET A 1 -7.72 24.47 -7.62
CA MET A 1 -6.35 23.97 -7.37
C MET A 1 -5.88 23.28 -8.64
N VAL A 2 -4.90 23.82 -9.36
CA VAL A 2 -4.40 23.19 -10.59
C VAL A 2 -3.53 21.99 -10.18
N PHE A 3 -4.06 20.78 -10.35
CA PHE A 3 -3.33 19.54 -10.12
C PHE A 3 -2.25 19.40 -11.21
N SER A 4 -1.04 19.86 -10.92
CA SER A 4 0.09 19.67 -11.82
C SER A 4 0.48 18.18 -11.85
N SER A 5 0.18 17.51 -12.96
CA SER A 5 0.49 16.09 -13.21
C SER A 5 1.96 15.74 -12.94
N LYS A 6 2.87 16.73 -13.09
CA LYS A 6 4.31 16.60 -12.82
C LYS A 6 4.65 16.17 -11.39
N ARG A 7 3.80 16.48 -10.40
CA ARG A 7 4.02 16.09 -9.00
C ARG A 7 3.49 14.70 -8.66
N TRP A 8 2.46 14.25 -9.37
CA TRP A 8 1.77 12.99 -9.11
C TRP A 8 2.42 11.82 -9.82
N PHE A 9 2.92 12.06 -11.04
CA PHE A 9 3.47 11.03 -11.90
C PHE A 9 4.62 10.23 -11.25
N PRO A 10 5.61 10.85 -10.58
CA PRO A 10 6.69 10.07 -9.95
C PRO A 10 6.19 9.20 -8.79
N ILE A 11 5.27 9.72 -7.97
CA ILE A 11 4.69 9.01 -6.83
C ILE A 11 3.86 7.82 -7.33
N PHE A 12 3.05 8.05 -8.35
CA PHE A 12 2.28 7.01 -9.01
C PHE A 12 3.19 5.94 -9.63
N LEU A 13 4.24 6.33 -10.34
CA LEU A 13 5.16 5.38 -10.99
C LEU A 13 5.86 4.50 -9.95
N VAL A 14 6.32 5.08 -8.84
CA VAL A 14 6.91 4.32 -7.73
C VAL A 14 5.89 3.33 -7.15
N ALA A 15 4.68 3.80 -6.85
CA ALA A 15 3.62 2.93 -6.33
C ALA A 15 3.27 1.81 -7.30
N PHE A 16 3.21 2.10 -8.60
CA PHE A 16 2.92 1.13 -9.66
C PHE A 16 4.01 0.06 -9.75
N VAL A 17 5.27 0.45 -9.90
CA VAL A 17 6.40 -0.49 -10.01
C VAL A 17 6.53 -1.34 -8.75
N LEU A 18 6.45 -0.71 -7.57
CA LEU A 18 6.52 -1.40 -6.29
C LEU A 18 5.41 -2.46 -6.15
N THR A 19 4.18 -2.09 -6.52
CA THR A 19 3.02 -2.99 -6.44
C THR A 19 3.15 -4.14 -7.43
N MET A 20 3.59 -3.88 -8.67
CA MET A 20 3.84 -4.92 -9.67
C MET A 20 4.93 -5.91 -9.21
N VAL A 21 6.03 -5.43 -8.64
CA VAL A 21 7.10 -6.29 -8.11
C VAL A 21 6.58 -7.15 -6.96
N ALA A 22 5.87 -6.56 -6.01
CA ALA A 22 5.30 -7.31 -4.88
C ALA A 22 4.26 -8.34 -5.34
N ILE A 23 3.44 -7.99 -6.35
CA ILE A 23 2.53 -8.94 -7.00
C ILE A 23 3.32 -10.08 -7.61
N TRP A 24 4.34 -9.81 -8.41
CA TRP A 24 5.12 -10.87 -9.06
C TRP A 24 5.76 -11.84 -8.06
N MET A 25 6.25 -11.32 -6.92
CA MET A 25 6.87 -12.13 -5.88
C MET A 25 5.86 -12.95 -5.05
N ASN A 26 4.65 -12.43 -4.80
CA ASN A 26 3.60 -13.12 -4.01
C ASN A 26 2.55 -13.86 -4.88
N ALA A 27 2.53 -13.64 -6.20
CA ALA A 27 1.54 -14.22 -7.12
C ALA A 27 1.54 -15.76 -7.12
N PRO A 28 2.69 -16.46 -7.06
CA PRO A 28 2.68 -17.92 -6.96
C PRO A 28 1.92 -18.43 -5.73
N GLY A 29 2.07 -17.77 -4.58
CA GLY A 29 1.36 -18.13 -3.35
C GLY A 29 -0.14 -17.90 -3.45
N VAL A 30 -0.55 -16.78 -4.03
CA VAL A 30 -1.98 -16.42 -4.16
C VAL A 30 -2.69 -17.21 -5.26
N MET A 31 -2.05 -17.44 -6.41
CA MET A 31 -2.67 -18.17 -7.54
C MET A 31 -2.77 -19.67 -7.30
N ALA A 32 -1.85 -20.26 -6.53
CA ALA A 32 -1.91 -21.68 -6.16
C ALA A 32 -2.74 -21.95 -4.89
N GLY A 33 -3.27 -20.90 -4.25
CA GLY A 33 -4.08 -21.02 -3.03
C GLY A 33 -3.29 -21.50 -1.81
N TYR A 34 -1.97 -21.31 -1.80
CA TYR A 34 -1.14 -21.70 -0.67
C TYR A 34 -1.31 -20.74 0.51
N PRO A 35 -1.17 -21.25 1.75
CA PRO A 35 -1.09 -20.37 2.92
C PRO A 35 0.15 -19.48 2.81
N ALA A 36 0.04 -18.25 3.32
CA ALA A 36 1.15 -17.30 3.34
C ALA A 36 2.37 -17.90 4.05
N THR A 37 3.55 -17.63 3.49
CA THR A 37 4.85 -18.11 3.97
C THR A 37 5.67 -16.99 4.60
N ALA A 38 6.80 -17.36 5.23
CA ALA A 38 7.75 -16.38 5.72
C ALA A 38 8.34 -15.49 4.60
N PHE A 39 8.45 -16.03 3.38
CA PHE A 39 8.89 -15.25 2.22
C PHE A 39 7.85 -14.19 1.83
N ASP A 40 6.56 -14.55 1.80
CA ASP A 40 5.48 -13.59 1.51
C ASP A 40 5.44 -12.48 2.56
N LEU A 41 5.71 -12.82 3.83
CA LEU A 41 5.83 -11.85 4.92
C LEU A 41 7.01 -10.90 4.68
N LEU A 42 8.17 -11.39 4.29
CA LEU A 42 9.32 -10.55 3.95
C LEU A 42 8.99 -9.59 2.80
N VAL A 43 8.36 -10.08 1.73
CA VAL A 43 7.93 -9.25 0.59
C VAL A 43 6.95 -8.17 1.06
N THR A 44 5.99 -8.54 1.90
CA THR A 44 4.99 -7.61 2.46
C THR A 44 5.63 -6.53 3.33
N VAL A 45 6.59 -6.91 4.18
CA VAL A 45 7.35 -5.97 5.01
C VAL A 45 8.14 -5.00 4.13
N CYS A 46 8.85 -5.50 3.11
CA CYS A 46 9.58 -4.67 2.15
C CYS A 46 8.64 -3.71 1.41
N PHE A 47 7.47 -4.19 0.98
CA PHE A 47 6.45 -3.40 0.32
C PHE A 47 6.00 -2.21 1.18
N PHE A 48 5.65 -2.46 2.45
CA PHE A 48 5.27 -1.38 3.37
C PHE A 48 6.44 -0.49 3.77
N LEU A 49 7.66 -1.02 3.88
CA LEU A 49 8.86 -0.23 4.17
C LEU A 49 9.12 0.80 3.06
N VAL A 50 8.91 0.45 1.79
CA VAL A 50 9.04 1.42 0.70
C VAL A 50 7.97 2.50 0.80
N TRP A 51 6.72 2.16 1.11
CA TRP A 51 5.68 3.16 1.36
C TRP A 51 6.03 4.13 2.49
N PHE A 52 6.62 3.62 3.58
CA PHE A 52 7.15 4.44 4.67
C PHE A 52 8.26 5.37 4.17
N LEU A 53 9.26 4.83 3.47
CA LEU A 53 10.41 5.58 2.97
C LEU A 53 10.02 6.66 1.96
N VAL A 54 9.06 6.39 1.07
CA VAL A 54 8.52 7.39 0.12
C VAL A 54 7.77 8.50 0.87
N GLY A 55 7.11 8.17 1.97
CA GLY A 55 6.44 9.14 2.82
C GLY A 55 7.40 10.17 3.43
N ILE A 56 8.62 9.78 3.80
CA ILE A 56 9.56 10.68 4.49
C ILE A 56 9.91 11.93 3.66
N PRO A 57 10.43 11.84 2.42
CA PRO A 57 10.74 13.02 1.61
C PRO A 57 9.52 13.91 1.36
N SER A 58 8.34 13.34 1.11
CA SER A 58 7.11 14.12 0.93
C SER A 58 6.68 14.81 2.24
N GLY A 59 6.93 14.19 3.38
CA GLY A 59 6.74 14.77 4.71
C GLY A 59 7.67 15.95 4.98
N ILE A 60 8.96 15.80 4.65
CA ILE A 60 9.96 16.88 4.78
C ILE A 60 9.54 18.09 3.93
N LYS A 61 9.10 17.85 2.69
CA LYS A 61 8.63 18.92 1.80
C LYS A 61 7.24 19.47 2.17
N GLY A 62 6.48 18.77 3.01
CA GLY A 62 5.10 19.13 3.37
C GLY A 62 4.13 19.03 2.18
N GLU A 63 4.32 18.03 1.32
CA GLU A 63 3.54 17.86 0.10
C GLU A 63 2.13 17.32 0.38
N GLY A 64 1.13 18.20 0.44
CA GLY A 64 -0.28 17.80 0.58
C GLY A 64 -0.78 16.88 -0.54
N ALA A 65 -0.18 16.95 -1.74
CA ALA A 65 -0.50 16.06 -2.85
C ALA A 65 -0.21 14.58 -2.52
N PHE A 66 0.85 14.30 -1.74
CA PHE A 66 1.13 12.95 -1.27
C PHE A 66 0.03 12.42 -0.35
N LEU A 67 -0.46 13.26 0.59
CA LEU A 67 -1.56 12.89 1.48
C LEU A 67 -2.85 12.56 0.73
N VAL A 68 -3.20 13.37 -0.28
CA VAL A 68 -4.36 13.07 -1.13
C VAL A 68 -4.12 11.78 -1.92
N PHE A 69 -2.92 11.59 -2.47
CA PHE A 69 -2.58 10.39 -3.21
C PHE A 69 -2.71 9.12 -2.36
N ILE A 70 -2.10 9.06 -1.17
CA ILE A 70 -2.18 7.87 -0.31
C ILE A 70 -3.61 7.64 0.20
N GLY A 71 -4.36 8.72 0.46
CA GLY A 71 -5.76 8.64 0.87
C GLY A 71 -6.63 8.01 -0.22
N VAL A 72 -6.46 8.45 -1.47
CA VAL A 72 -7.16 7.86 -2.62
C VAL A 72 -6.67 6.45 -2.89
N TYR A 73 -5.36 6.22 -2.92
CA TYR A 73 -4.76 4.93 -3.22
C TYR A 73 -5.22 3.84 -2.25
N TRP A 74 -5.08 4.06 -0.94
CA TRP A 74 -5.50 3.08 0.07
C TRP A 74 -7.02 3.08 0.29
N GLY A 75 -7.69 4.21 0.09
CA GLY A 75 -9.16 4.29 0.14
C GLY A 75 -9.82 3.42 -0.93
N LEU A 76 -9.30 3.43 -2.16
CA LEU A 76 -9.74 2.51 -3.22
C LEU A 76 -9.51 1.04 -2.84
N GLY A 77 -8.39 0.73 -2.18
CA GLY A 77 -8.11 -0.61 -1.66
C GLY A 77 -9.12 -1.05 -0.59
N LEU A 78 -9.52 -0.15 0.29
CA LEU A 78 -10.54 -0.43 1.31
C LEU A 78 -11.92 -0.68 0.68
N VAL A 79 -12.32 0.15 -0.27
CA VAL A 79 -13.57 -0.03 -1.02
C VAL A 79 -13.57 -1.38 -1.74
N ALA A 80 -12.50 -1.69 -2.47
CA ALA A 80 -12.35 -2.98 -3.15
C ALA A 80 -12.37 -4.16 -2.17
N GLY A 81 -11.68 -4.04 -1.03
CA GLY A 81 -11.66 -5.04 0.03
C GLY A 81 -13.05 -5.32 0.61
N LEU A 82 -13.83 -4.26 0.89
CA LEU A 82 -15.21 -4.37 1.37
C LEU A 82 -16.10 -5.07 0.35
N PHE A 83 -16.10 -4.63 -0.91
CA PHE A 83 -16.90 -5.29 -1.95
C PHE A 83 -16.49 -6.76 -2.12
N ALA A 84 -15.20 -7.09 -2.06
CA ALA A 84 -14.70 -8.46 -2.17
C ALA A 84 -15.05 -9.37 -0.97
N VAL A 85 -15.61 -8.81 0.12
CA VAL A 85 -16.20 -9.58 1.24
C VAL A 85 -17.68 -9.86 0.97
N PHE A 86 -18.42 -8.89 0.43
CA PHE A 86 -19.88 -8.99 0.24
C PHE A 86 -20.30 -9.56 -1.10
N ALA A 87 -19.43 -9.54 -2.11
CA ALA A 87 -19.71 -10.11 -3.41
C ALA A 87 -18.44 -10.64 -4.07
N PRO A 88 -18.40 -11.93 -4.45
CA PRO A 88 -17.29 -12.52 -5.20
C PRO A 88 -17.42 -12.14 -6.69
N TYR A 89 -17.42 -10.84 -7.00
CA TYR A 89 -17.43 -10.39 -8.38
C TYR A 89 -16.05 -10.63 -9.00
N GLU A 90 -16.01 -11.40 -10.09
CA GLU A 90 -14.82 -11.55 -10.93
C GLU A 90 -14.31 -10.20 -11.45
N GLU A 91 -15.20 -9.22 -11.60
CA GLU A 91 -14.86 -7.86 -12.05
C GLU A 91 -13.96 -7.09 -11.08
N LEU A 92 -13.98 -7.44 -9.78
CA LEU A 92 -13.12 -6.83 -8.76
C LEU A 92 -11.84 -7.62 -8.51
N LEU A 93 -11.63 -8.72 -9.24
CA LEU A 93 -10.46 -9.58 -9.10
C LEU A 93 -9.15 -8.78 -9.25
N LEU A 94 -9.10 -7.87 -10.23
CA LEU A 94 -7.91 -7.05 -10.48
C LEU A 94 -7.60 -6.12 -9.30
N PHE A 95 -8.62 -5.52 -8.68
CA PHE A 95 -8.43 -4.70 -7.47
C PHE A 95 -8.05 -5.56 -6.27
N GLY A 96 -8.66 -6.74 -6.14
CA GLY A 96 -8.28 -7.72 -5.12
C GLY A 96 -6.81 -8.10 -5.21
N ILE A 97 -6.33 -8.41 -6.43
CA ILE A 97 -4.91 -8.69 -6.72
C ILE A 97 -4.05 -7.48 -6.36
N TRP A 98 -4.44 -6.29 -6.85
CA TRP A 98 -3.68 -5.06 -6.68
C TRP A 98 -3.38 -4.71 -5.22
N TYR A 99 -4.36 -4.89 -4.33
CA TYR A 99 -4.25 -4.48 -2.93
C TYR A 99 -3.93 -5.63 -1.96
N SER A 100 -4.39 -6.85 -2.24
CA SER A 100 -4.25 -7.97 -1.29
C SER A 100 -2.99 -8.79 -1.52
N VAL A 101 -2.53 -8.93 -2.78
CA VAL A 101 -1.34 -9.74 -3.10
C VAL A 101 -0.05 -9.13 -2.55
N PRO A 102 0.21 -7.81 -2.67
CA PRO A 102 1.39 -7.20 -2.05
C PRO A 102 1.44 -7.37 -0.53
N ALA A 103 0.27 -7.52 0.11
CA ALA A 103 0.11 -7.70 1.54
C ALA A 103 -0.08 -9.17 1.96
N HIS A 104 0.03 -10.13 1.04
CA HIS A 104 -0.34 -11.54 1.26
C HIS A 104 0.32 -12.14 2.51
N GLY A 105 1.56 -11.74 2.80
CA GLY A 105 2.30 -12.18 3.98
C GLY A 105 1.66 -11.83 5.32
N LEU A 106 0.82 -10.78 5.39
CA LEU A 106 0.02 -10.51 6.60
C LEU A 106 -0.95 -11.66 6.92
N GLY A 107 -1.32 -12.47 5.91
CA GLY A 107 -2.12 -13.68 6.10
C GLY A 107 -1.48 -14.67 7.09
N LEU A 108 -0.14 -14.70 7.19
CA LEU A 108 0.58 -15.53 8.15
C LEU A 108 0.33 -15.08 9.60
N LEU A 109 0.15 -13.78 9.82
CA LEU A 109 -0.12 -13.20 11.14
C LEU A 109 -1.61 -13.22 11.49
N LEU A 110 -2.47 -13.02 10.49
CA LEU A 110 -3.92 -12.88 10.67
C LEU A 110 -4.66 -14.22 10.69
N GLY A 111 -4.08 -15.28 10.10
CA GLY A 111 -4.73 -16.58 9.95
C GLY A 111 -6.01 -16.57 9.10
N SER A 112 -6.32 -15.45 8.43
CA SER A 112 -7.57 -15.26 7.68
C SER A 112 -7.35 -14.37 6.46
N VAL A 113 -7.65 -14.94 5.28
CA VAL A 113 -7.60 -14.22 3.99
C VAL A 113 -8.70 -13.16 3.90
N THR A 114 -9.84 -13.37 4.57
CA THR A 114 -10.93 -12.38 4.60
C THR A 114 -10.52 -11.14 5.41
N LEU A 115 -9.87 -11.33 6.56
CA LEU A 115 -9.37 -10.21 7.37
C LEU A 115 -8.25 -9.46 6.63
N LEU A 116 -7.41 -10.18 5.88
CA LEU A 116 -6.35 -9.59 5.07
C LEU A 116 -6.89 -8.50 4.11
N LYS A 117 -8.00 -8.77 3.41
CA LYS A 117 -8.62 -7.84 2.46
C LYS A 117 -9.02 -6.50 3.11
N LEU A 118 -9.40 -6.54 4.39
CA LEU A 118 -9.82 -5.36 5.14
C LEU A 118 -8.64 -4.66 5.82
N VAL A 119 -7.70 -5.42 6.36
CA VAL A 119 -6.59 -4.91 7.17
C VAL A 119 -5.48 -4.31 6.31
N ALA A 120 -5.18 -4.89 5.14
CA ALA A 120 -4.07 -4.45 4.31
C ALA A 120 -4.15 -2.96 3.91
N PRO A 121 -5.31 -2.41 3.50
CA PRO A 121 -5.44 -0.98 3.24
C PRO A 121 -5.18 -0.08 4.46
N PHE A 122 -5.63 -0.48 5.66
CA PHE A 122 -5.37 0.27 6.89
C PHE A 122 -3.90 0.27 7.28
N VAL A 123 -3.24 -0.89 7.15
CA VAL A 123 -1.79 -1.00 7.41
C VAL A 123 -1.03 -0.13 6.41
N GLY A 124 -1.36 -0.22 5.12
CA GLY A 124 -0.73 0.59 4.09
C GLY A 124 -0.89 2.09 4.32
N LEU A 125 -2.10 2.54 4.65
CA LEU A 125 -2.37 3.94 4.98
C LEU A 125 -1.61 4.38 6.23
N GLY A 126 -1.66 3.59 7.31
CA GLY A 126 -0.98 3.88 8.57
C GLY A 126 0.54 4.01 8.37
N VAL A 127 1.15 3.07 7.65
CA VAL A 127 2.58 3.09 7.34
C VAL A 127 2.96 4.31 6.48
N SER A 128 2.15 4.63 5.47
CA SER A 128 2.37 5.81 4.63
C SER A 128 2.28 7.12 5.43
N LEU A 129 1.31 7.22 6.34
CA LEU A 129 1.15 8.38 7.24
C LEU A 129 2.28 8.46 8.26
N MET A 130 2.77 7.35 8.80
CA MET A 130 3.94 7.33 9.69
C MET A 130 5.19 7.83 8.97
N GLY A 131 5.41 7.42 7.71
CA GLY A 131 6.51 7.93 6.90
C GLY A 131 6.43 9.44 6.70
N TYR A 132 5.26 9.93 6.31
CA TYR A 132 5.01 11.37 6.14
C TYR A 132 5.19 12.15 7.46
N GLY A 133 4.64 11.65 8.57
CA GLY A 133 4.78 12.25 9.89
C GLY A 133 6.23 12.31 10.35
N THR A 134 7.00 11.25 10.13
CA THR A 134 8.44 11.20 10.39
C THR A 134 9.17 12.30 9.62
N GLY A 135 8.88 12.45 8.32
CA GLY A 135 9.45 13.53 7.51
C GLY A 135 9.09 14.93 8.02
N ARG A 136 7.86 15.13 8.48
CA ARG A 136 7.41 16.40 9.08
C ARG A 136 8.19 16.75 10.35
N MET A 137 8.44 15.76 11.21
CA MET A 137 9.22 15.95 12.44
C MET A 137 10.68 16.27 12.14
N LEU A 138 11.27 15.65 11.12
CA LEU A 138 12.64 15.95 10.69
C LEU A 138 12.78 17.41 10.22
N ARG A 139 11.84 17.89 9.40
CA ARG A 139 11.82 19.30 8.95
C ARG A 139 11.77 20.30 10.11
N GLN A 140 11.04 19.99 11.18
CA GLN A 140 10.95 20.88 12.35
C GLN A 140 12.26 20.97 13.15
N LYS A 141 13.15 19.99 13.00
CA LYS A 141 14.45 19.96 13.69
C LYS A 141 15.55 20.71 12.94
N GLU A 142 15.34 21.02 11.66
CA GLU A 142 16.25 21.84 10.86
C GLU A 142 15.76 23.30 10.89
N PRO A 143 16.39 24.21 11.67
CA PRO A 143 16.12 25.63 11.54
C PRO A 143 16.55 26.10 10.13
N ALA A 144 15.71 26.93 9.53
CA ALA A 144 15.91 27.51 8.20
C ALA A 144 17.16 28.39 8.11
#